data_AF-A0A837KW31-F1
#
_entry.id   AF-A0A837KW31-F1
#
_cell.length_a   1.000
_cell.length_b   1.000
_cell.length_c   1.000
_cell.angle_alpha   90.00
_cell.angle_beta   90.00
_cell.angle_gamma   90.00
#
_symmetry.space_group_name_H-M   'P 1'
#
loop_
_entity.id
_entity.type
_entity.pdbx_description
1 polymer ?
#
loop_
_entity_poly.entity_id
_entity_poly.type
_entity_poly.pdbx_seq_one_letter_code
_entity_poly.pdbx_strand_id
1 'polypeptide(L)'
;MAKIQSDASVASICATAIQSGASGITAVGAPTKDSNSDYSGNSDASTYIDGEASSSSQIAEKINEFIALIHSTVNEFEAIDQKISQEIAANTKYTMPSNDSSVISNPDFKPKYGLF
;
A
#
# COMPACT_ATOMS: atom_id res chain seq x y z
N MET A 1 -22.68 10.70 -3.71
CA MET A 1 -21.91 9.91 -2.72
C MET A 1 -20.43 10.05 -3.02
N ALA A 2 -19.60 10.32 -2.00
CA ALA A 2 -18.16 10.17 -2.12
C ALA A 2 -17.82 8.67 -2.27
N LYS A 3 -16.87 8.33 -3.15
CA LYS A 3 -16.32 6.97 -3.24
C LYS A 3 -15.38 6.74 -2.06
N ILE A 4 -15.54 5.63 -1.35
CA ILE A 4 -14.53 5.13 -0.42
C ILE A 4 -13.55 4.35 -1.27
N GLN A 5 -12.44 4.97 -1.63
CA GLN A 5 -11.43 4.39 -2.52
C GLN A 5 -10.04 4.78 -2.04
N SER A 6 -9.24 3.77 -1.74
CA SER A 6 -7.82 3.87 -1.44
C SER A 6 -7.07 4.08 -2.74
N ASP A 7 -5.98 4.85 -2.65
CA ASP A 7 -5.04 5.03 -3.76
C ASP A 7 -3.67 4.47 -3.36
N ALA A 8 -3.42 3.26 -3.83
CA ALA A 8 -2.17 2.53 -3.65
C ALA A 8 -0.96 3.16 -4.36
N SER A 9 -1.18 4.11 -5.28
CA SER A 9 -0.16 4.55 -6.23
C SER A 9 1.05 5.16 -5.53
N VAL A 10 0.83 6.05 -4.55
CA VAL A 10 1.92 6.74 -3.84
C VAL A 10 2.77 5.73 -3.06
N ALA A 11 2.14 4.80 -2.35
CA ALA A 11 2.85 3.78 -1.58
C ALA A 11 3.64 2.83 -2.49
N SER A 12 3.04 2.41 -3.61
CA SER A 12 3.73 1.56 -4.59
C SER A 12 4.90 2.28 -5.25
N ILE A 13 4.75 3.56 -5.61
CA ILE A 13 5.83 4.38 -6.18
C ILE A 13 7.00 4.48 -5.20
N CYS A 14 6.71 4.77 -3.93
CA CYS A 14 7.72 4.83 -2.88
C CYS A 14 8.42 3.48 -2.69
N ALA A 15 7.67 2.37 -2.64
CA ALA A 15 8.22 1.02 -2.50
C ALA A 15 9.16 0.66 -3.66
N THR A 16 8.77 0.94 -4.91
CA THR A 16 9.61 0.72 -6.09
C THR A 16 10.87 1.61 -6.09
N ALA A 17 10.75 2.86 -5.65
CA ALA A 17 11.91 3.75 -5.53
C ALA A 17 12.91 3.24 -4.48
N ILE A 18 12.42 2.76 -3.33
CA ILE A 18 13.25 2.15 -2.28
C ILE A 18 13.94 0.89 -2.82
N GLN A 19 13.19 0.02 -3.52
CA GLN A 19 13.75 -1.19 -4.12
C GLN A 19 14.89 -0.88 -5.11
N SER A 20 14.67 0.15 -5.94
CA SER A 20 15.67 0.59 -6.91
C SER A 20 16.94 1.10 -6.23
N GLY A 21 16.81 1.87 -5.15
CA GLY A 21 17.95 2.30 -4.33
C GLY A 21 18.67 1.13 -3.65
N ALA A 22 17.92 0.18 -3.09
CA ALA A 22 18.46 -0.99 -2.39
C ALA A 22 19.23 -1.94 -3.31
N SER A 23 18.88 -1.97 -4.60
CA SER A 23 19.55 -2.78 -5.63
C SER A 23 21.05 -2.46 -5.71
N GLY A 24 21.45 -1.23 -5.37
CA GLY A 24 22.86 -0.81 -5.36
C GLY A 24 23.69 -1.40 -4.22
N ILE A 25 23.07 -1.84 -3.12
CA ILE A 25 23.78 -2.30 -1.92
C ILE A 25 24.49 -3.64 -2.17
N THR A 26 23.84 -4.55 -2.90
CA THR A 26 24.40 -5.88 -3.22
C THR A 26 25.06 -5.93 -4.60
N ALA A 27 24.86 -4.91 -5.44
CA ALA A 27 25.44 -4.84 -6.78
C ALA A 27 26.90 -4.38 -6.80
N VAL A 28 27.42 -3.83 -5.70
CA VAL A 28 28.84 -3.50 -5.59
C VAL A 28 29.64 -4.80 -5.60
N GLY A 29 30.57 -4.91 -6.55
CA GLY A 29 31.42 -6.09 -6.68
C GLY A 29 32.25 -6.33 -5.41
N ALA A 30 32.38 -7.60 -5.04
CA ALA A 30 33.16 -7.97 -3.87
C ALA A 30 34.64 -7.53 -4.03
N PRO A 31 35.22 -6.85 -3.03
CA PRO A 31 36.62 -6.50 -3.07
C PRO A 31 37.50 -7.76 -3.07
N THR A 32 38.60 -7.70 -3.80
CA THR A 32 39.55 -8.81 -3.88
C THR A 32 40.44 -8.84 -2.64
N LYS A 33 40.50 -9.98 -1.96
CA LYS A 33 41.37 -10.19 -0.81
C LYS A 33 42.83 -10.36 -1.25
N ASP A 34 43.75 -9.82 -0.46
CA ASP A 34 45.18 -10.08 -0.63
C ASP A 34 45.54 -11.43 0.01
N SER A 35 46.09 -12.35 -0.78
CA SER A 35 46.51 -13.68 -0.33
C SER A 35 48.02 -13.83 -0.16
N ASN A 36 48.79 -12.78 -0.47
CA ASN A 36 50.25 -12.87 -0.63
C ASN A 36 51.00 -12.20 0.51
N SER A 37 50.38 -11.25 1.19
CA SER A 37 51.01 -10.49 2.26
C SER A 37 50.76 -11.10 3.64
N ASP A 38 51.82 -11.20 4.45
CA ASP A 38 51.81 -11.70 5.84
C ASP A 38 51.75 -10.56 6.88
N TYR A 39 51.25 -9.38 6.48
CA TYR A 39 51.04 -8.27 7.41
C TYR A 39 49.78 -8.51 8.25
N SER A 40 49.82 -8.17 9.55
CA SER A 40 48.66 -8.30 10.44
C SER A 40 47.41 -7.59 9.90
N GLY A 41 47.58 -6.44 9.25
CA GLY A 41 46.50 -5.70 8.61
C GLY A 41 45.80 -6.45 7.46
N ASN A 42 46.42 -7.46 6.86
CA ASN A 42 45.79 -8.28 5.82
C ASN A 42 44.68 -9.16 6.41
N SER A 43 44.91 -9.76 7.59
CA SER A 43 43.90 -10.53 8.32
C SER A 43 42.72 -9.64 8.73
N ASP A 44 43.01 -8.43 9.22
CA ASP A 44 41.99 -7.45 9.60
C ASP A 44 41.16 -7.04 8.37
N ALA A 45 41.82 -6.68 7.27
CA ALA A 45 41.15 -6.31 6.03
C ALA A 45 40.25 -7.43 5.48
N SER A 46 40.74 -8.68 5.45
CA SER A 46 39.92 -9.84 5.05
C SER A 46 38.68 -10.00 5.94
N THR A 47 38.84 -9.82 7.25
CA THR A 47 37.73 -9.93 8.22
C THR A 47 36.70 -8.83 7.99
N TYR A 48 37.14 -7.59 7.75
CA TYR A 48 36.24 -6.48 7.45
C TYR A 48 35.51 -6.66 6.11
N ILE A 49 36.18 -7.20 5.08
CA ILE A 49 35.56 -7.52 3.80
C ILE A 49 34.40 -8.51 3.99
N ASP A 50 34.63 -9.59 4.75
CA ASP A 50 33.57 -10.58 5.02
C ASP A 50 32.44 -9.98 5.87
N GLY A 51 32.78 -9.16 6.86
CA GLY A 51 31.82 -8.46 7.71
C GLY A 51 30.95 -7.47 6.93
N GLU A 52 31.55 -6.71 6.00
CA GLU A 52 30.84 -5.78 5.12
C GLU A 52 29.91 -6.53 4.16
N ALA A 53 30.38 -7.61 3.53
CA ALA A 53 29.55 -8.43 2.65
C ALA A 53 28.31 -8.99 3.38
N SER A 54 28.52 -9.52 4.59
CA SER A 54 27.43 -10.02 5.44
C SER A 54 26.45 -8.90 5.84
N SER A 55 26.98 -7.74 6.24
CA SER A 55 26.16 -6.59 6.66
C SER A 55 25.32 -6.05 5.50
N SER A 56 25.93 -5.90 4.33
CA SER A 56 25.25 -5.45 3.10
C SER A 56 24.12 -6.40 2.69
N SER A 57 24.35 -7.72 2.80
CA SER A 57 23.30 -8.73 2.56
C SER A 57 22.13 -8.59 3.53
N GLN A 58 22.42 -8.48 4.82
CA GLN A 58 21.38 -8.32 5.85
C GLN A 58 20.57 -7.03 5.67
N ILE A 59 21.23 -5.92 5.30
CA ILE A 59 20.54 -4.66 5.02
C ILE A 59 19.61 -4.83 3.80
N ALA A 60 20.09 -5.45 2.72
CA ALA A 60 19.27 -5.67 1.53
C ALA A 60 18.06 -6.57 1.81
N GLU A 61 18.23 -7.63 2.60
CA GLU A 61 17.14 -8.49 3.06
C GLU A 61 16.09 -7.70 3.83
N LYS A 62 16.51 -6.88 4.80
CA LYS A 62 15.59 -6.05 5.61
C LYS A 62 14.85 -5.01 4.78
N ILE A 63 15.49 -4.44 3.76
CA ILE A 63 14.81 -3.51 2.84
C ILE A 63 13.75 -4.26 2.01
N ASN A 64 14.06 -5.46 1.53
CA ASN A 64 13.08 -6.28 0.80
C ASN A 64 11.89 -6.69 1.68
N GLU A 65 12.13 -7.08 2.93
CA GLU A 65 11.07 -7.35 3.92
C GLU A 65 10.18 -6.11 4.11
N PHE A 66 10.79 -4.93 4.26
CA PHE A 66 10.05 -3.67 4.43
C PHE A 66 9.19 -3.34 3.20
N ILE A 67 9.71 -3.52 1.99
CA ILE A 67 8.95 -3.34 0.75
C ILE A 67 7.75 -4.28 0.70
N ALA A 68 7.94 -5.55 1.06
CA ALA A 68 6.85 -6.52 1.11
C ALA A 68 5.75 -6.11 2.11
N LEU A 69 6.13 -5.56 3.26
CA LEU A 69 5.18 -5.01 4.24
C LEU A 69 4.38 -3.84 3.67
N ILE A 70 5.02 -2.90 2.94
CA ILE A 70 4.31 -1.79 2.28
C ILE A 70 3.24 -2.34 1.33
N HIS A 71 3.60 -3.29 0.47
CA HIS A 71 2.64 -3.89 -0.46
C HIS A 71 1.51 -4.62 0.26
N SER A 72 1.80 -5.36 1.33
CA SER A 72 0.79 -6.05 2.13
C SER A 72 -0.21 -5.06 2.76
N THR A 73 0.31 -4.00 3.38
CA THR A 73 -0.53 -2.97 4.00
C THR A 73 -1.42 -2.29 2.96
N VAL A 74 -0.88 -1.93 1.80
CA VAL A 74 -1.66 -1.35 0.70
C VAL A 74 -2.81 -2.27 0.28
N ASN A 75 -2.54 -3.55 0.08
CA ASN A 75 -3.55 -4.53 -0.30
C ASN A 75 -4.64 -4.67 0.78
N GLU A 76 -4.27 -4.62 2.06
CA GLU A 76 -5.24 -4.66 3.17
C GLU A 76 -6.16 -3.43 3.18
N PHE A 77 -5.62 -2.24 2.96
CA PHE A 77 -6.43 -1.01 2.85
C PHE A 77 -7.41 -1.09 1.67
N GLU A 78 -6.96 -1.54 0.49
CA GLU A 78 -7.84 -1.72 -0.67
C GLU A 78 -8.95 -2.75 -0.40
N ALA A 79 -8.63 -3.87 0.25
CA ALA A 79 -9.60 -4.89 0.61
C ALA A 79 -10.67 -4.35 1.58
N ILE A 80 -10.26 -3.55 2.57
CA ILE A 80 -11.18 -2.92 3.53
C ILE A 80 -12.09 -1.92 2.82
N ASP A 81 -11.56 -1.06 1.95
CA ASP A 81 -12.36 -0.07 1.23
C ASP A 81 -13.39 -0.71 0.29
N GLN A 82 -13.01 -1.81 -0.37
CA GLN A 82 -13.94 -2.60 -1.17
C GLN A 82 -15.04 -3.21 -0.31
N LYS A 83 -14.69 -3.79 0.84
CA LYS A 83 -15.66 -4.38 1.78
C LYS A 83 -16.65 -3.33 2.28
N ILE A 84 -16.17 -2.18 2.76
CA ILE A 84 -17.03 -1.09 3.24
C ILE A 84 -17.93 -0.57 2.11
N SER A 85 -17.39 -0.41 0.90
CA SER A 85 -18.17 0.01 -0.27
C SER A 85 -19.31 -0.96 -0.59
N GLN A 86 -19.06 -2.27 -0.48
CA GLN A 86 -20.08 -3.30 -0.68
C GLN A 86 -21.15 -3.28 0.43
N GLU A 87 -20.74 -3.14 1.71
CA GLU A 87 -21.65 -3.06 2.85
C GLU A 87 -22.58 -1.84 2.76
N ILE A 88 -22.02 -0.66 2.40
CA ILE A 88 -22.82 0.55 2.17
C ILE A 88 -23.80 0.33 1.01
N ALA A 89 -23.32 -0.19 -0.13
CA ALA A 89 -24.17 -0.44 -1.29
C ALA A 89 -25.32 -1.42 -0.96
N ALA A 90 -25.05 -2.47 -0.17
CA ALA A 90 -26.06 -3.40 0.29
C ALA A 90 -27.10 -2.72 1.20
N ASN A 91 -26.67 -1.97 2.22
CA ASN A 91 -27.57 -1.28 3.14
C ASN A 91 -28.40 -0.16 2.49
N THR A 92 -27.87 0.47 1.42
CA THR A 92 -28.61 1.49 0.66
C THR A 92 -29.72 0.86 -0.19
N LYS A 93 -29.61 -0.42 -0.59
CA LYS A 93 -30.69 -1.14 -1.31
C LYS A 93 -31.88 -1.48 -0.42
N TYR A 94 -31.70 -1.60 0.89
CA TYR A 94 -32.77 -1.92 1.84
C TYR A 94 -33.46 -0.68 2.44
N THR A 95 -32.93 0.53 2.22
CA THR A 95 -33.44 1.78 2.83
C THR A 95 -34.15 2.74 1.87
N MET A 96 -34.33 2.35 0.61
CA MET A 96 -35.33 3.00 -0.24
C MET A 96 -36.63 2.20 -0.09
N PRO A 97 -37.58 2.58 0.79
CA PRO A 97 -38.94 2.15 0.55
C PRO A 97 -39.24 2.61 -0.87
N SER A 98 -39.63 1.67 -1.73
CA SER A 98 -40.30 2.01 -2.96
C SER A 98 -41.43 2.95 -2.56
N ASN A 99 -41.26 4.25 -2.82
CA ASN A 99 -42.37 5.17 -2.95
C ASN A 99 -43.15 4.70 -4.19
N ASP A 100 -43.79 3.55 -4.08
CA ASP A 100 -45.02 3.28 -4.76
C ASP A 100 -46.06 4.14 -4.03
N SER A 101 -45.93 5.45 -4.23
CA SER A 101 -47.05 6.35 -4.08
C SER A 101 -48.01 5.96 -5.18
N SER A 102 -48.77 4.89 -4.94
CA SER A 102 -50.08 4.78 -5.55
C SER A 102 -50.73 6.13 -5.33
N VAL A 103 -50.92 6.85 -6.44
CA VAL A 103 -51.55 8.16 -6.43
C VAL A 103 -52.93 7.91 -5.85
N ILE A 104 -53.10 8.16 -4.55
CA ILE A 104 -54.42 8.22 -3.94
C ILE A 104 -55.01 9.50 -4.50
N SER A 105 -55.67 9.37 -5.63
CA SER A 105 -56.51 10.41 -6.22
C SER A 105 -57.64 10.67 -5.23
N ASN A 106 -57.44 11.59 -4.29
CA ASN A 106 -58.52 12.13 -3.49
C ASN A 106 -59.23 13.19 -4.36
N PRO A 107 -60.44 12.93 -4.89
CA PRO A 107 -61.12 13.85 -5.79
C PRO A 107 -61.53 15.17 -5.12
N ASP A 108 -61.39 15.26 -3.79
CA ASP A 108 -61.84 16.41 -2.99
C ASP A 108 -60.72 17.38 -2.59
N PHE A 109 -59.45 17.07 -2.90
CA PHE A 109 -58.36 18.00 -2.66
C PHE A 109 -58.23 19.00 -3.82
N LYS A 110 -58.92 20.14 -3.71
CA LYS A 110 -58.68 21.31 -4.56
C LYS A 110 -57.78 22.31 -3.83
N PRO A 111 -56.48 22.40 -4.15
CA PRO A 111 -55.62 23.41 -3.54
C PRO A 111 -56.17 24.81 -3.87
N LYS A 112 -56.47 25.61 -2.84
CA LYS A 112 -56.85 27.01 -3.03
C LYS A 112 -55.60 27.80 -3.41
N TYR A 113 -55.47 28.13 -4.68
CA TYR A 113 -54.44 29.05 -5.16
C TYR A 113 -54.74 30.47 -4.65
N GLY A 114 -53.79 31.08 -3.94
CA GLY A 114 -53.85 32.50 -3.56
C GLY A 114 -53.57 32.87 -2.10
N LEU A 115 -52.90 32.03 -1.30
CA LEU A 115 -52.48 32.39 0.06
C LEU A 115 -51.00 32.10 0.32
N PHE A 116 -50.11 32.40 -0.63
CA PHE A 116 -48.74 32.87 -0.40
C PHE A 116 -48.30 33.67 -1.64
#